data_AF-A0A3P7DPG8-F1
#
_entry.id   AF-A0A3P7DPG8-F1
#
_cell.length_a   1.000
_cell.length_b   1.000
_cell.length_c   1.000
_cell.angle_alpha   90.00
_cell.angle_beta   90.00
_cell.angle_gamma   90.00
#
_symmetry.space_group_name_H-M   'P 1'
#
loop_
_entity.id
_entity.type
_entity.pdbx_description
1 polymer ?
#
loop_
_entity_poly.entity_id
_entity_poly.type
_entity_poly.pdbx_seq_one_letter_code
_entity_poly.pdbx_strand_id
1 'polypeptide(L)'
;MQRAGSAKQGSILDKSLSRGKTEVNFSSFALLFAEMIRYANNRSNTVSDLQDKLLNYGKFVGSRLLDVIVLREKGYKREIKLLNMLMFVKGTIWKNLFNKEADKLERSNDDPCQYLLIEKEPIVNTYISVPKDKGNLNCASFIAGIIEAILEASNFPCKVSAHWHDGTTYIIQFDRLVIARENSLLELTR
;
A
#
# COMPACT_ATOMS: atom_id res chain seq x y z
N MET A 1 4.99 -10.19 -53.99
CA MET A 1 5.80 -11.04 -53.10
C MET A 1 6.45 -10.16 -52.03
N GLN A 2 5.84 -10.02 -50.86
CA GLN A 2 6.50 -9.42 -49.69
C GLN A 2 6.56 -10.50 -48.61
N ARG A 3 7.78 -10.88 -48.24
CA ARG A 3 8.06 -11.90 -47.24
C ARG A 3 7.51 -11.41 -45.91
N ALA A 4 6.57 -12.15 -45.33
CA ALA A 4 6.23 -12.03 -43.91
C ALA A 4 7.52 -12.28 -43.13
N GLY A 5 8.13 -11.22 -42.62
CA GLY A 5 9.29 -11.32 -41.74
C GLY A 5 8.87 -12.16 -40.55
N SER A 6 9.48 -13.34 -40.41
CA SER A 6 9.41 -14.12 -39.18
C SER A 6 9.95 -13.20 -38.09
N ALA A 7 9.05 -12.56 -37.35
CA ALA A 7 9.42 -11.84 -36.16
C ALA A 7 10.03 -12.90 -35.25
N LYS A 8 11.38 -12.91 -35.16
CA LYS A 8 12.09 -13.65 -34.13
C LYS A 8 11.34 -13.33 -32.85
N GLN A 9 10.63 -14.32 -32.30
CA GLN A 9 10.02 -14.16 -30.99
C GLN A 9 11.20 -13.90 -30.06
N GLY A 10 11.45 -12.62 -29.76
CA GLY A 10 12.46 -12.23 -28.81
C GLY A 10 12.24 -13.02 -27.52
N SER A 11 13.33 -13.25 -26.80
CA SER A 11 13.27 -13.89 -25.50
C SER A 11 12.18 -13.23 -24.66
N ILE A 12 11.58 -13.95 -23.71
CA ILE A 12 10.64 -13.33 -22.76
C ILE A 12 11.26 -12.12 -22.03
N LEU A 13 12.60 -12.10 -21.93
CA LEU A 13 13.38 -11.00 -21.37
C LEU A 13 13.42 -9.75 -22.28
N ASP A 14 13.22 -9.91 -23.59
CA ASP A 14 13.16 -8.81 -24.56
C ASP A 14 11.76 -8.18 -24.61
N LYS A 15 10.76 -8.83 -23.99
CA LYS A 15 9.39 -8.32 -23.93
C LYS A 15 9.27 -7.34 -22.79
N SER A 16 8.80 -6.13 -23.09
CA SER A 16 8.43 -5.15 -22.07
C SER A 16 7.45 -5.77 -21.07
N LEU A 17 7.63 -5.46 -19.79
CA LEU A 17 6.71 -5.91 -18.74
C LEU A 17 5.27 -5.52 -19.09
N SER A 18 4.35 -6.45 -18.82
CA SER A 18 2.91 -6.21 -18.94
C SER A 18 2.53 -4.91 -18.22
N ARG A 19 1.67 -4.10 -18.84
CA ARG A 19 1.09 -2.89 -18.23
C ARG A 19 0.18 -3.19 -17.03
N GLY A 20 0.01 -4.45 -16.64
CA GLY A 20 -0.56 -4.85 -15.35
C GLY A 20 -2.08 -4.71 -15.23
N LYS A 21 -2.80 -4.35 -16.29
CA LYS A 21 -4.27 -4.13 -16.26
C LYS A 21 -5.12 -5.40 -16.20
N THR A 22 -4.53 -6.55 -15.91
CA THR A 22 -5.30 -7.78 -15.66
C THR A 22 -5.92 -7.68 -14.28
N GLU A 23 -7.21 -7.34 -14.24
CA GLU A 23 -8.03 -7.47 -13.06
C GLU A 23 -8.12 -8.96 -12.69
N VAL A 24 -7.79 -9.27 -11.44
CA VAL A 24 -7.98 -10.61 -10.88
C VAL A 24 -9.42 -10.69 -10.38
N ASN A 25 -10.05 -11.86 -10.56
CA ASN A 25 -11.39 -12.08 -10.03
C ASN A 25 -11.38 -11.82 -8.51
N PHE A 26 -12.27 -10.92 -8.08
CA PHE A 26 -12.39 -10.51 -6.69
C PHE A 26 -12.61 -11.69 -5.73
N SER A 27 -13.41 -12.70 -6.13
CA SER A 27 -13.65 -13.90 -5.34
C SER A 27 -12.36 -14.69 -5.09
N SER A 28 -11.44 -14.73 -6.07
CA SER A 28 -10.14 -15.38 -5.89
C SER A 28 -9.28 -14.65 -4.87
N PHE A 29 -9.26 -13.31 -4.91
CA PHE A 29 -8.59 -12.50 -3.90
C PHE A 29 -9.19 -12.74 -2.51
N ALA A 30 -10.53 -12.69 -2.39
CA ALA A 30 -11.23 -12.86 -1.12
C ALA A 30 -10.94 -14.22 -0.48
N LEU A 31 -10.94 -15.32 -1.26
CA LEU A 31 -10.61 -16.65 -0.74
C LEU A 31 -9.16 -16.75 -0.27
N LEU A 32 -8.20 -16.26 -1.06
CA LEU A 32 -6.78 -16.27 -0.66
C LEU A 32 -6.51 -15.40 0.56
N PHE A 33 -7.16 -14.23 0.63
CA PHE A 33 -7.01 -13.30 1.74
C PHE A 33 -7.64 -13.88 3.02
N ALA A 34 -8.81 -14.51 2.93
CA ALA A 34 -9.43 -15.21 4.05
C ALA A 34 -8.56 -16.34 4.58
N GLU A 35 -7.94 -17.13 3.68
CA GLU A 35 -6.98 -18.17 4.06
C GLU A 35 -5.73 -17.60 4.73
N MET A 36 -5.19 -16.49 4.22
CA MET A 36 -4.05 -15.80 4.81
C MET A 36 -4.37 -15.32 6.24
N ILE A 37 -5.53 -14.72 6.45
CA ILE A 37 -6.00 -14.29 7.78
C ILE A 37 -6.17 -15.50 8.68
N ARG A 38 -6.82 -16.57 8.22
CA ARG A 38 -7.00 -17.79 9.01
C ARG A 38 -5.67 -18.42 9.39
N TYR A 39 -4.72 -18.48 8.47
CA TYR A 39 -3.37 -19.00 8.70
C TYR A 39 -2.62 -18.18 9.76
N ALA A 40 -2.71 -16.85 9.70
CA ALA A 40 -2.13 -15.95 10.70
C ALA A 40 -2.84 -16.10 12.06
N ASN A 41 -4.17 -16.18 12.05
CA ASN A 41 -5.01 -16.29 13.25
C ASN A 41 -4.67 -17.55 14.06
N ASN A 42 -4.53 -18.70 13.39
CA ASN A 42 -4.19 -19.97 14.03
C ASN A 42 -2.79 -19.98 14.66
N ARG A 43 -1.96 -18.97 14.39
CA ARG A 43 -0.61 -18.83 14.94
C ARG A 43 -0.51 -17.70 15.96
N SER A 44 -1.59 -16.97 16.22
CA SER A 44 -1.57 -15.72 17.00
C SER A 44 -2.41 -15.88 18.26
N ASN A 45 -1.88 -15.42 19.38
CA ASN A 45 -2.55 -15.55 20.68
C ASN A 45 -3.46 -14.35 20.95
N THR A 46 -3.05 -13.16 20.51
CA THR A 46 -3.82 -11.91 20.67
C THR A 46 -4.26 -11.33 19.33
N VAL A 47 -5.21 -10.39 19.37
CA VAL A 47 -5.62 -9.61 18.18
C VAL A 47 -4.46 -8.73 17.70
N SER A 48 -3.65 -8.18 18.62
CA SER A 48 -2.44 -7.41 18.28
C SER A 48 -1.46 -8.28 17.49
N ASP A 49 -1.14 -9.48 17.98
CA ASP A 49 -0.22 -10.41 17.30
C ASP A 49 -0.69 -10.74 15.87
N LEU A 50 -2.02 -10.89 15.71
CA LEU A 50 -2.63 -11.15 14.41
C LEU A 50 -2.46 -9.94 13.48
N GLN A 51 -2.78 -8.74 13.96
CA GLN A 51 -2.60 -7.50 13.20
C GLN A 51 -1.13 -7.27 12.81
N ASP A 52 -0.19 -7.54 13.72
CA ASP A 52 1.25 -7.43 13.45
C ASP A 52 1.71 -8.40 12.37
N LYS A 53 1.19 -9.63 12.35
CA LYS A 53 1.48 -10.58 11.26
C LYS A 53 0.89 -10.14 9.93
N LEU A 54 -0.36 -9.67 9.93
CA LEU A 54 -0.98 -9.13 8.73
C LEU A 54 -0.19 -7.94 8.19
N LEU A 55 0.26 -7.05 9.08
CA LEU A 55 1.13 -5.93 8.74
C LEU A 55 2.46 -6.40 8.13
N ASN A 56 3.09 -7.44 8.66
CA ASN A 56 4.31 -8.01 8.08
C ASN A 56 4.08 -8.67 6.71
N TYR A 57 2.95 -9.36 6.50
CA TYR A 57 2.57 -9.86 5.17
C TYR A 57 2.34 -8.73 4.18
N GLY A 58 1.71 -7.65 4.65
CA GLY A 58 1.53 -6.41 3.91
C GLY A 58 2.85 -5.78 3.48
N LYS A 59 3.81 -5.69 4.40
CA LYS A 59 5.16 -5.17 4.10
C LYS A 59 5.85 -5.95 3.01
N PHE A 60 5.78 -7.28 3.08
CA PHE A 60 6.34 -8.15 2.05
C PHE A 60 5.75 -7.83 0.68
N VAL A 61 4.43 -7.72 0.57
CA VAL A 61 3.74 -7.35 -0.67
C VAL A 61 4.10 -5.93 -1.12
N GLY A 62 4.05 -4.95 -0.23
CA GLY A 62 4.35 -3.55 -0.53
C GLY A 62 5.76 -3.33 -1.08
N SER A 63 6.76 -4.02 -0.52
CA SER A 63 8.16 -3.95 -0.98
C SER A 63 8.33 -4.37 -2.45
N ARG A 64 7.51 -5.30 -2.94
CA ARG A 64 7.55 -5.79 -4.33
C ARG A 64 6.68 -4.95 -5.28
N LEU A 65 5.61 -4.35 -4.75
CA LEU A 65 4.71 -3.52 -5.54
C LEU A 65 5.33 -2.19 -5.94
N LEU A 66 6.17 -1.58 -5.08
CA LEU A 66 6.71 -0.25 -5.32
C LEU A 66 7.40 -0.13 -6.68
N ASP A 67 8.41 -0.98 -6.94
CA ASP A 67 9.20 -0.92 -8.17
C ASP A 67 8.34 -1.14 -9.42
N VAL A 68 7.40 -2.11 -9.33
CA VAL A 68 6.50 -2.45 -10.43
C VAL A 68 5.57 -1.27 -10.77
N ILE A 69 5.02 -0.60 -9.76
CA ILE A 69 4.09 0.53 -9.96
C ILE A 69 4.86 1.78 -10.42
N VAL A 70 6.02 2.07 -9.84
CA VAL A 70 6.88 3.20 -10.26
C VAL A 70 7.32 3.04 -11.72
N LEU A 71 7.66 1.81 -12.13
CA LEU A 71 7.98 1.53 -13.53
C LEU A 71 6.78 1.80 -14.45
N ARG A 72 5.61 1.25 -14.13
CA ARG A 72 4.41 1.33 -14.97
C ARG A 72 3.82 2.74 -15.07
N GLU A 73 3.82 3.48 -13.96
CA GLU A 73 3.05 4.72 -13.81
C GLU A 73 3.89 6.00 -13.81
N LYS A 74 5.19 5.91 -13.46
CA LYS A 74 6.06 7.09 -13.26
C LYS A 74 7.30 7.11 -14.17
N GLY A 75 7.52 6.08 -14.98
CA GLY A 75 8.69 5.99 -15.86
C GLY A 75 10.00 6.11 -15.08
N TYR A 76 10.10 5.40 -13.95
CA TYR A 76 11.24 5.41 -13.02
C TYR A 76 11.50 6.72 -12.25
N LYS A 77 10.65 7.74 -12.37
CA LYS A 77 10.75 8.94 -11.53
C LYS A 77 10.29 8.63 -10.11
N ARG A 78 11.20 8.78 -9.14
CA ARG A 78 10.91 8.59 -7.71
C ARG A 78 10.48 9.91 -7.06
N GLU A 79 9.52 9.83 -6.14
CA GLU A 79 9.09 11.00 -5.37
C GLU A 79 10.12 11.30 -4.27
N ILE A 80 10.61 12.54 -4.24
CA ILE A 80 11.58 13.02 -3.25
C ILE A 80 10.95 13.88 -2.16
N LYS A 81 9.81 14.53 -2.46
CA LYS A 81 9.06 15.37 -1.53
C LYS A 81 7.99 14.56 -0.83
N LEU A 82 7.82 14.78 0.46
CA LEU A 82 6.89 14.02 1.30
C LEU A 82 5.45 14.10 0.78
N LEU A 83 4.98 15.31 0.48
CA LEU A 83 3.60 15.51 0.02
C LEU A 83 3.33 14.78 -1.31
N ASN A 84 4.28 14.81 -2.24
CA ASN A 84 4.12 14.10 -3.52
C ASN A 84 4.10 12.58 -3.32
N MET A 85 4.92 12.06 -2.40
CA MET A 85 4.93 10.64 -2.07
C MET A 85 3.60 10.21 -1.42
N LEU A 86 3.06 11.01 -0.51
CA LEU A 86 1.75 10.76 0.09
C LEU A 86 0.61 10.81 -0.95
N MET A 87 0.65 11.76 -1.89
CA MET A 87 -0.31 11.82 -2.99
C MET A 87 -0.15 10.65 -3.97
N PHE A 88 1.08 10.16 -4.18
CA PHE A 88 1.33 8.96 -4.95
C PHE A 88 0.73 7.71 -4.28
N VAL A 89 0.82 7.60 -2.95
CA VAL A 89 0.16 6.52 -2.18
C VAL A 89 -1.37 6.64 -2.29
N LYS A 90 -1.93 7.81 -1.97
CA LYS A 90 -3.39 8.06 -2.02
C LYS A 90 -4.00 7.81 -3.41
N GLY A 91 -3.30 8.22 -4.46
CA GLY A 91 -3.77 8.17 -5.84
C GLY A 91 -3.32 6.91 -6.58
N THR A 92 -2.06 6.89 -7.00
CA THR A 92 -1.54 5.88 -7.93
C THR A 92 -1.45 4.49 -7.33
N ILE A 93 -0.89 4.35 -6.13
CA ILE A 93 -0.78 3.05 -5.45
C ILE A 93 -2.19 2.50 -5.18
N TRP A 94 -3.08 3.35 -4.64
CA TRP A 94 -4.47 2.96 -4.35
C TRP A 94 -5.23 2.51 -5.59
N LYS A 95 -5.14 3.25 -6.71
CA LYS A 95 -5.76 2.86 -7.99
C LYS A 95 -5.22 1.52 -8.50
N ASN A 96 -3.92 1.26 -8.35
CA ASN A 96 -3.32 -0.01 -8.77
C ASN A 96 -3.76 -1.20 -7.89
N LEU A 97 -4.06 -0.96 -6.61
CA LEU A 97 -4.49 -2.00 -5.68
C LEU A 97 -6.01 -2.24 -5.70
N PHE A 98 -6.79 -1.17 -5.81
CA PHE A 98 -8.21 -1.15 -5.47
C PHE A 98 -9.10 -0.50 -6.54
N ASN A 99 -8.51 -0.07 -7.66
CA ASN A 99 -9.21 0.63 -8.75
C ASN A 99 -9.97 1.90 -8.33
N LYS A 100 -9.59 2.50 -7.20
CA LYS A 100 -10.09 3.77 -6.67
C LYS A 100 -8.97 4.51 -5.92
N GLU A 101 -9.14 5.80 -5.66
CA GLU A 101 -8.26 6.52 -4.73
C GLU A 101 -8.71 6.33 -3.28
N ALA A 102 -7.80 6.53 -2.33
CA ALA A 102 -8.19 6.69 -0.94
C ALA A 102 -9.03 7.96 -0.78
N ASP A 103 -10.02 7.92 0.12
CA ASP A 103 -11.03 8.96 0.23
C ASP A 103 -10.44 10.30 0.69
N LYS A 104 -9.54 10.26 1.69
CA LYS A 104 -8.89 11.45 2.21
C LYS A 104 -7.44 11.19 2.64
N LEU A 105 -6.66 12.27 2.61
CA LEU A 105 -5.33 12.38 3.21
C LEU A 105 -5.32 13.66 4.04
N GLU A 106 -5.07 13.54 5.32
CA GLU A 106 -5.05 14.65 6.28
C GLU A 106 -3.72 14.64 7.04
N ARG A 107 -3.26 15.81 7.48
CA ARG A 107 -2.16 15.93 8.44
C ARG A 107 -2.77 16.08 9.82
N SER A 108 -2.19 15.44 10.83
CA SER A 108 -2.60 15.67 12.22
C SER A 108 -2.33 17.12 12.62
N ASN A 109 -3.28 17.70 13.35
CA ASN A 109 -3.11 19.05 13.92
C ASN A 109 -2.21 19.02 15.16
N ASP A 110 -2.20 17.89 15.87
CA ASP A 110 -1.52 17.74 17.17
C ASP A 110 -0.08 17.23 17.03
N ASP A 111 0.20 16.44 15.98
CA ASP A 111 1.55 15.93 15.70
C ASP A 111 2.00 16.23 14.26
N PRO A 112 3.01 17.09 14.05
CA PRO A 112 3.51 17.41 12.71
C PRO A 112 4.10 16.22 11.96
N CYS A 113 4.44 15.13 12.64
CA CYS A 113 4.97 13.88 12.06
C CYS A 113 3.87 12.88 11.67
N GLN A 114 2.62 13.16 12.00
CA GLN A 114 1.51 12.24 11.81
C GLN A 114 0.63 12.66 10.62
N TYR A 115 0.37 11.71 9.73
CA TYR A 115 -0.58 11.84 8.63
C TYR A 115 -1.62 10.73 8.70
N LEU A 116 -2.82 11.02 8.22
CA LEU A 116 -3.99 10.15 8.29
C LEU A 116 -4.46 9.90 6.87
N LEU A 117 -4.44 8.66 6.41
CA LEU A 117 -5.07 8.25 5.16
C LEU A 117 -6.38 7.54 5.50
N ILE A 118 -7.51 7.98 4.96
CA ILE A 118 -8.84 7.52 5.37
C ILE A 118 -9.52 6.79 4.21
N GLU A 119 -10.12 5.64 4.51
CA GLU A 119 -11.04 4.90 3.68
C GLU A 119 -12.36 4.67 4.41
N LYS A 120 -13.46 5.19 3.88
CA LYS A 120 -14.81 4.98 4.43
C LYS A 120 -15.26 3.53 4.24
N GLU A 121 -14.94 2.97 3.07
CA GLU A 121 -15.33 1.62 2.66
C GLU A 121 -14.09 0.84 2.17
N PRO A 122 -13.25 0.33 3.10
CA PRO A 122 -12.08 -0.46 2.74
C PRO A 122 -12.48 -1.81 2.16
N ILE A 123 -12.07 -2.08 0.92
CA ILE A 123 -12.42 -3.30 0.17
C ILE A 123 -12.00 -4.57 0.95
N VAL A 124 -10.89 -4.48 1.67
CA VAL A 124 -10.34 -5.60 2.47
C VAL A 124 -11.25 -6.03 3.62
N ASN A 125 -12.17 -5.17 4.08
CA ASN A 125 -13.10 -5.51 5.15
C ASN A 125 -14.47 -5.98 4.63
N THR A 126 -14.78 -5.78 3.34
CA THR A 126 -16.13 -6.01 2.80
C THR A 126 -16.51 -7.50 2.72
N TYR A 127 -15.56 -8.43 2.63
CA TYR A 127 -15.86 -9.86 2.36
C TYR A 127 -15.08 -10.87 3.21
N ILE A 128 -14.56 -10.42 4.34
CA ILE A 128 -14.00 -11.31 5.36
C ILE A 128 -14.99 -11.44 6.52
N SER A 129 -15.32 -12.67 6.89
CA SER A 129 -16.09 -12.90 8.12
C SER A 129 -15.15 -12.70 9.31
N VAL A 130 -15.21 -11.52 9.94
CA VAL A 130 -14.50 -11.30 11.21
C VAL A 130 -15.13 -12.22 12.26
N PRO A 131 -14.33 -13.03 12.98
CA PRO A 131 -14.86 -13.90 14.02
C PRO A 131 -15.66 -13.10 15.06
N LYS A 132 -16.82 -13.60 15.48
CA LYS A 132 -17.74 -12.90 16.42
C LYS A 132 -17.06 -12.58 17.76
N ASP A 133 -16.09 -13.39 18.15
CA ASP A 133 -15.26 -13.26 19.35
C ASP A 133 -14.14 -12.21 19.22
N LYS A 134 -13.81 -11.79 17.99
CA LYS A 134 -12.71 -10.85 17.69
C LYS A 134 -13.20 -9.51 17.16
N GLY A 135 -14.34 -9.03 17.67
CA GLY A 135 -15.12 -7.89 17.15
C GLY A 135 -14.37 -6.57 16.88
N ASN A 136 -13.07 -6.47 17.15
CA ASN A 136 -12.23 -5.31 16.83
C ASN A 136 -11.06 -5.60 15.87
N LEU A 137 -10.97 -6.79 15.25
CA LEU A 137 -9.92 -7.08 14.27
C LEU A 137 -10.05 -6.15 13.06
N ASN A 138 -9.03 -5.32 12.83
CA ASN A 138 -8.91 -4.54 11.61
C ASN A 138 -7.91 -5.18 10.63
N CYS A 139 -8.41 -5.93 9.64
CA CYS A 139 -7.57 -6.56 8.62
C CYS A 139 -6.89 -5.55 7.69
N ALA A 140 -7.30 -4.28 7.72
CA ALA A 140 -6.57 -3.21 7.07
C ALA A 140 -5.15 -3.01 7.62
N SER A 141 -4.78 -3.67 8.73
CA SER A 141 -3.38 -3.81 9.16
C SER A 141 -2.48 -4.38 8.05
N PHE A 142 -3.01 -5.27 7.19
CA PHE A 142 -2.31 -5.73 5.99
C PHE A 142 -2.00 -4.58 5.02
N ILE A 143 -2.94 -3.67 4.81
CA ILE A 143 -2.73 -2.49 3.95
C ILE A 143 -1.82 -1.46 4.61
N ALA A 144 -1.91 -1.28 5.93
CA ALA A 144 -0.95 -0.49 6.69
C ALA A 144 0.48 -0.98 6.46
N GLY A 145 0.70 -2.30 6.45
CA GLY A 145 1.98 -2.90 6.10
C GLY A 145 2.46 -2.57 4.69
N ILE A 146 1.56 -2.60 3.70
CA ILE A 146 1.89 -2.21 2.32
C ILE A 146 2.35 -0.75 2.27
N ILE A 147 1.61 0.15 2.93
CA ILE A 147 1.94 1.59 2.99
C ILE A 147 3.30 1.79 3.67
N GLU A 148 3.52 1.15 4.82
CA GLU A 148 4.78 1.27 5.57
C GLU A 148 5.98 0.86 4.71
N ALA A 149 5.91 -0.32 4.07
CA ALA A 149 7.01 -0.78 3.23
C ALA A 149 7.28 0.13 2.02
N ILE A 150 6.24 0.71 1.41
CA ILE A 150 6.38 1.63 0.28
C ILE A 150 7.06 2.93 0.70
N LEU A 151 6.67 3.49 1.85
CA LEU A 151 7.23 4.72 2.40
C LEU A 151 8.67 4.51 2.88
N GLU A 152 8.92 3.43 3.64
CA GLU A 152 10.27 3.06 4.10
C GLU A 152 11.22 2.84 2.90
N ALA A 153 10.80 2.08 1.87
CA ALA A 153 11.62 1.84 0.68
C ALA A 153 11.88 3.10 -0.15
N SER A 154 11.01 4.12 -0.01
CA SER A 154 11.17 5.43 -0.64
C SER A 154 11.97 6.42 0.23
N ASN A 155 12.63 5.94 1.29
CA ASN A 155 13.40 6.73 2.27
C ASN A 155 12.55 7.75 3.05
N PHE A 156 11.31 7.40 3.36
CA PHE A 156 10.45 8.10 4.31
C PHE A 156 10.16 7.16 5.50
N PRO A 157 11.15 6.88 6.37
CA PRO A 157 10.95 5.96 7.49
C PRO A 157 9.77 6.38 8.37
N CYS A 158 8.92 5.40 8.68
CA CYS A 158 7.67 5.60 9.38
C CYS A 158 7.18 4.31 10.05
N LYS A 159 6.18 4.44 10.92
CA LYS A 159 5.31 3.36 11.37
C LYS A 159 3.90 3.62 10.91
N VAL A 160 3.23 2.59 10.40
CA VAL A 160 1.83 2.70 9.94
C VAL A 160 0.95 1.73 10.73
N SER A 161 -0.18 2.21 11.21
CA SER A 161 -1.17 1.39 11.92
C SER A 161 -2.58 1.65 11.38
N ALA A 162 -3.45 0.65 11.46
CA ALA A 162 -4.84 0.75 11.00
C ALA A 162 -5.81 0.78 12.18
N HIS A 163 -6.72 1.75 12.18
CA HIS A 163 -7.68 2.01 13.26
C HIS A 163 -9.10 2.17 12.71
N TRP A 164 -10.10 1.80 13.52
CA TRP A 164 -11.51 2.08 13.23
C TRP A 164 -11.84 3.52 13.59
N HIS A 165 -11.72 4.42 12.62
CA HIS A 165 -12.03 5.83 12.74
C HIS A 165 -12.48 6.35 11.37
N ASP A 166 -13.67 6.96 11.29
CA ASP A 166 -14.31 7.40 10.03
C ASP A 166 -14.33 6.32 8.92
N GLY A 167 -14.59 5.08 9.33
CA GLY A 167 -14.32 3.88 8.53
C GLY A 167 -13.01 3.26 8.98
N THR A 168 -12.04 3.15 8.07
CA THR A 168 -10.67 2.76 8.38
C THR A 168 -9.72 3.92 8.15
N THR A 169 -8.97 4.26 9.19
CA THR A 169 -7.92 5.26 9.14
C THR A 169 -6.56 4.58 9.28
N TYR A 170 -5.67 4.83 8.33
CA TYR A 170 -4.26 4.47 8.39
C TYR A 170 -3.50 5.65 8.99
N ILE A 171 -3.00 5.47 10.21
CA ILE A 171 -2.15 6.44 10.89
C ILE A 171 -0.71 6.21 10.46
N ILE A 172 -0.14 7.17 9.74
CA ILE A 172 1.25 7.18 9.28
C ILE A 172 2.06 8.09 10.20
N GLN A 173 2.87 7.49 11.05
CA GLN A 173 3.78 8.19 11.96
C GLN A 173 5.18 8.23 11.34
N PHE A 174 5.59 9.37 10.82
CA PHE A 174 6.95 9.54 10.28
C PHE A 174 7.98 9.75 11.38
N ASP A 175 9.21 9.34 11.10
CA ASP A 175 10.35 9.76 11.92
C ASP A 175 10.55 11.28 11.81
N ARG A 176 10.97 11.90 12.92
CA ARG A 176 11.23 13.36 12.97
C ARG A 176 12.19 13.84 11.88
N LEU A 177 13.15 13.00 11.49
CA LEU A 177 14.12 13.29 10.43
C LEU A 177 13.48 13.50 9.05
N VAL A 178 12.34 12.85 8.79
CA VAL A 178 11.58 13.02 7.54
C VAL A 178 10.99 14.43 7.47
N ILE A 179 10.40 14.90 8.57
CA ILE A 179 9.81 16.23 8.67
C ILE A 179 10.90 17.31 8.61
N ALA A 180 12.02 17.10 9.32
CA ALA A 180 13.16 18.01 9.26
C ALA A 180 13.72 18.15 7.83
N ARG A 181 13.84 17.03 7.10
CA ARG A 181 14.26 17.03 5.68
C ARG A 181 13.26 17.78 4.81
N GLU A 182 11.97 17.53 4.96
CA GLU A 182 10.94 18.22 4.16
C GLU A 182 10.96 19.73 4.41
N ASN A 183 11.06 20.17 5.67
CA ASN A 183 11.16 21.59 6.01
C ASN A 183 12.39 22.25 5.37
N SER A 184 13.54 21.58 5.41
CA SER A 184 14.78 22.07 4.78
C SER A 184 14.63 22.21 3.25
N LEU A 185 13.97 21.23 2.61
CA LEU A 185 13.69 21.29 1.17
C LEU A 185 12.72 22.43 0.81
N LEU A 186 11.75 22.72 1.69
CA LEU A 186 10.81 23.83 1.50
C LEU A 186 11.50 25.20 1.67
N GLU A 187 12.41 25.34 2.62
CA GLU A 187 13.22 26.55 2.82
C GLU A 187 14.11 26.86 1.62
N LEU A 188 14.75 25.83 1.04
CA LEU A 188 15.59 25.97 -0.16
C LEU A 188 14.80 26.31 -1.44
N THR A 189 13.47 26.10 -1.43
CA THR A 189 12.60 26.41 -2.57
C THR A 189 11.96 27.79 -2.45
N ARG A 190 12.14 28.50 -1.32
CA ARG A 190 11.67 29.87 -1.10
C ARG A 190 12.75 30.87 -1.48
#